data_AF-A0A4D4MH14-F1
#
_entry.id   AF-A0A4D4MH14-F1
#
_cell.length_a   1.000
_cell.length_b   1.000
_cell.length_c   1.000
_cell.angle_alpha   90.00
_cell.angle_beta   90.00
_cell.angle_gamma   90.00
#
_symmetry.space_group_name_H-M   'P 1'
#
loop_
_entity.id
_entity.type
_entity.pdbx_description
1 polymer ?
#
loop_
_entity_poly.entity_id
_entity_poly.type
_entity_poly.pdbx_seq_one_letter_code
_entity_poly.pdbx_strand_id
1 'polypeptide(L)'
;MTPTEILAARTSGAAALKIFPAAQAGGPAYLKALRGPFPHELFVPVGGVDEAATRAYLAAGATAVGVGSPLVGDAADGGSVTALRDRARAFLTVTQKGKP
;
A
#
# COMPACT_ATOMS: atom_id res chain seq x y z
N MET A 1 4.41 11.73 -4.50
CA MET A 1 3.09 12.09 -5.04
C MET A 1 2.74 13.48 -4.55
N THR A 2 2.11 14.31 -5.36
CA THR A 2 1.63 15.65 -5.00
C THR A 2 0.17 15.84 -5.43
N PRO A 3 -0.56 16.81 -4.87
CA PRO A 3 -1.92 17.15 -5.33
C PRO A 3 -2.04 17.37 -6.84
N THR A 4 -1.04 18.02 -7.47
CA THR A 4 -1.03 18.26 -8.91
C THR A 4 -0.95 16.96 -9.72
N GLU A 5 -0.12 16.01 -9.28
CA GLU A 5 -0.03 14.68 -9.92
C GLU A 5 -1.33 13.89 -9.78
N ILE A 6 -2.03 14.02 -8.65
CA ILE A 6 -3.33 13.39 -8.42
C ILE A 6 -4.37 13.93 -9.40
N LEU A 7 -4.45 15.24 -9.55
CA LEU A 7 -5.38 15.88 -10.49
C LEU A 7 -5.06 15.50 -11.94
N ALA A 8 -3.80 15.53 -12.33
CA ALA A 8 -3.37 15.12 -13.66
C ALA A 8 -3.77 13.66 -13.95
N ALA A 9 -3.55 12.75 -13.01
CA ALA A 9 -3.92 11.34 -13.16
C ALA A 9 -5.44 11.15 -13.25
N ARG A 10 -6.23 11.88 -12.45
CA ARG A 10 -7.70 11.86 -12.53
C ARG A 10 -8.17 12.32 -13.92
N THR A 11 -7.64 13.43 -14.43
CA THR A 11 -8.01 13.95 -15.75
C THR A 11 -7.66 12.97 -16.87
N SER A 12 -6.58 12.21 -16.71
CA SER A 12 -6.18 11.14 -17.62
C SER A 12 -6.99 9.84 -17.44
N GLY A 13 -8.00 9.81 -16.57
CA GLY A 13 -8.87 8.64 -16.37
C GLY A 13 -8.27 7.52 -15.52
N ALA A 14 -7.29 7.81 -14.66
CA ALA A 14 -6.70 6.79 -13.79
C ALA A 14 -7.73 6.19 -12.82
N ALA A 15 -7.85 4.86 -12.81
CA ALA A 15 -8.76 4.15 -11.91
C ALA A 15 -8.24 4.09 -10.46
N ALA A 16 -6.92 4.18 -10.26
CA ALA A 16 -6.28 4.18 -8.95
C ALA A 16 -4.93 4.91 -9.01
N LEU A 17 -4.45 5.36 -7.85
CA LEU A 17 -3.28 6.20 -7.69
C LEU A 17 -2.25 5.50 -6.80
N LYS A 18 -1.08 5.18 -7.36
CA LYS A 18 0.03 4.56 -6.64
C LYS A 18 0.81 5.60 -5.84
N ILE A 19 0.81 5.49 -4.51
CA ILE A 19 1.71 6.28 -3.65
C ILE A 19 3.05 5.56 -3.60
N PHE A 20 4.09 6.20 -4.13
CA PHE A 20 5.44 5.65 -4.14
C PHE A 20 6.50 6.75 -4.03
N PRO A 21 7.59 6.50 -3.27
CA PRO A 21 7.75 5.45 -2.28
C PRO A 21 6.97 5.78 -0.98
N ALA A 22 6.03 4.92 -0.59
CA ALA A 22 4.99 5.26 0.38
C ALA A 22 5.51 5.54 1.80
N ALA A 23 6.51 4.79 2.26
CA ALA A 23 7.12 5.02 3.58
C ALA A 23 7.79 6.41 3.64
N GLN A 24 8.61 6.74 2.65
CA GLN A 24 9.34 8.01 2.59
C GLN A 24 8.45 9.20 2.23
N ALA A 25 7.32 8.97 1.58
CA ALA A 25 6.31 10.00 1.32
C ALA A 25 5.53 10.43 2.58
N GLY A 26 5.82 9.85 3.75
CA GLY A 26 5.16 10.19 5.02
C GLY A 26 4.19 9.14 5.54
N GLY A 27 4.22 7.92 5.00
CA GLY A 27 3.52 6.80 5.62
C GLY A 27 1.99 6.86 5.53
N PRO A 28 1.27 6.11 6.39
CA PRO A 28 -0.18 6.16 6.50
C PRO A 28 -0.74 7.54 6.86
N ALA A 29 0.02 8.36 7.61
CA ALA A 29 -0.37 9.72 7.94
C ALA A 29 -0.50 10.60 6.69
N TYR A 30 0.40 10.43 5.72
CA TYR A 30 0.32 11.13 4.44
C TYR A 30 -0.93 10.75 3.64
N LEU A 31 -1.26 9.45 3.58
CA LEU A 31 -2.51 9.01 2.95
C LEU A 31 -3.74 9.65 3.63
N LYS A 32 -3.76 9.67 4.97
CA LYS A 32 -4.84 10.31 5.72
C LYS A 32 -4.96 11.81 5.40
N ALA A 33 -3.83 12.51 5.20
CA ALA A 33 -3.82 13.91 4.77
C ALA A 33 -4.40 14.08 3.36
N LEU A 34 -4.06 13.20 2.41
CA LEU A 34 -4.61 13.21 1.05
C LEU A 34 -6.13 13.01 1.01
N ARG A 35 -6.68 12.24 1.96
CA ARG A 35 -8.14 11.99 2.04
C ARG A 35 -8.97 13.25 2.28
N GLY A 36 -8.40 14.32 2.81
CA GLY A 36 -9.09 15.61 2.96
C GLY A 36 -9.52 16.20 1.62
N PRO A 37 -8.59 16.56 0.73
CA PRO A 37 -8.91 17.09 -0.60
C PRO A 37 -9.36 16.03 -1.62
N PHE A 38 -9.00 14.74 -1.41
CA PHE A 38 -9.23 13.65 -2.37
C PHE A 38 -10.00 12.48 -1.72
N PRO A 39 -11.25 12.70 -1.24
CA PRO A 39 -11.97 11.70 -0.47
C PRO A 39 -12.39 10.47 -1.30
N HIS A 40 -12.53 10.59 -2.62
CA HIS A 40 -13.08 9.55 -3.48
C HIS A 40 -12.03 8.78 -4.30
N GLU A 41 -10.79 9.24 -4.27
CA GLU A 41 -9.69 8.68 -5.04
C GLU A 41 -9.27 7.32 -4.47
N LEU A 42 -8.97 6.37 -5.33
CA LEU A 42 -8.51 5.05 -4.90
C LEU A 42 -6.99 5.07 -4.79
N PHE A 43 -6.46 5.04 -3.57
CA PHE A 43 -5.01 5.07 -3.33
C PHE A 43 -4.47 3.67 -3.06
N VAL A 44 -3.29 3.39 -3.63
CA VAL A 44 -2.54 2.14 -3.47
C VAL A 44 -1.11 2.47 -3.01
N PRO A 45 -0.82 2.44 -1.70
CA PRO A 45 0.53 2.67 -1.17
C PRO A 45 1.47 1.52 -1.53
N VAL A 46 2.68 1.85 -2.00
CA VAL A 46 3.73 0.89 -2.38
C VAL A 46 5.10 1.43 -2.00
N GLY A 47 6.00 0.54 -1.57
CA GLY A 47 7.38 0.87 -1.21
C GLY A 47 7.53 1.07 0.30
N GLY A 48 8.22 0.12 0.95
CA GLY A 48 8.36 0.07 2.40
C GLY A 48 7.08 -0.36 3.14
N VAL A 49 6.25 -1.22 2.53
CA VAL A 49 5.00 -1.70 3.13
C VAL A 49 5.20 -3.12 3.68
N ASP A 50 5.32 -3.23 5.00
CA ASP A 50 5.27 -4.49 5.76
C ASP A 50 3.85 -4.79 6.29
N GLU A 51 3.70 -5.79 7.14
CA GLU A 51 2.40 -6.20 7.71
C GLU A 51 1.76 -5.11 8.60
N ALA A 52 2.57 -4.42 9.40
CA ALA A 52 2.09 -3.35 10.29
C ALA A 52 1.65 -2.14 9.47
N ALA A 53 2.47 -1.74 8.48
CA ALA A 53 2.14 -0.70 7.53
C ALA A 53 0.90 -1.06 6.71
N THR A 54 0.75 -2.32 6.29
CA THR A 54 -0.46 -2.80 5.59
C THR A 54 -1.71 -2.51 6.41
N ARG A 55 -1.74 -2.92 7.68
CA ARG A 55 -2.88 -2.63 8.57
C ARG A 55 -3.13 -1.14 8.69
N ALA A 56 -2.08 -0.34 8.89
CA ALA A 56 -2.18 1.09 9.08
C ALA A 56 -2.68 1.82 7.82
N TYR A 57 -2.22 1.44 6.62
CA TYR A 57 -2.68 2.02 5.36
C TYR A 57 -4.13 1.68 5.06
N LEU A 58 -4.55 0.42 5.27
CA LEU A 58 -5.95 0.04 5.11
C LEU A 58 -6.86 0.80 6.08
N ALA A 59 -6.44 0.94 7.35
CA ALA A 59 -7.16 1.75 8.33
C ALA A 59 -7.20 3.25 7.97
N ALA A 60 -6.18 3.76 7.29
CA ALA A 60 -6.15 5.13 6.75
C ALA A 60 -6.98 5.28 5.44
N GLY A 61 -7.68 4.24 5.01
CA GLY A 61 -8.57 4.24 3.86
C GLY A 61 -7.89 3.91 2.54
N ALA A 62 -6.75 3.21 2.52
CA ALA A 62 -6.19 2.69 1.28
C ALA A 62 -7.14 1.66 0.65
N THR A 63 -7.29 1.68 -0.67
CA THR A 63 -8.10 0.69 -1.39
C THR A 63 -7.40 -0.67 -1.41
N ALA A 64 -6.08 -0.64 -1.57
CA ALA A 64 -5.20 -1.79 -1.54
C ALA A 64 -3.79 -1.33 -1.14
N VAL A 65 -2.88 -2.27 -0.91
CA VAL A 65 -1.45 -1.99 -0.75
C VAL A 65 -0.64 -2.87 -1.70
N GLY A 66 0.49 -2.36 -2.18
CA GLY A 66 1.48 -3.17 -2.89
C GLY A 66 2.63 -3.54 -1.97
N VAL A 67 2.87 -4.84 -1.85
CA VAL A 67 3.95 -5.42 -1.04
C VAL A 67 5.00 -6.05 -1.96
N GLY A 68 6.27 -5.81 -1.66
CA GLY A 68 7.41 -6.21 -2.50
C GLY A 68 8.47 -6.90 -1.65
N SER A 69 9.59 -6.24 -1.38
CA SER A 69 10.70 -6.79 -0.58
C SER A 69 10.26 -7.40 0.76
N PRO A 70 9.35 -6.79 1.55
CA PRO A 70 8.86 -7.40 2.79
C PRO A 70 8.09 -8.71 2.59
N LEU A 71 7.49 -8.94 1.42
CA LEU A 71 6.84 -10.21 1.07
C LEU A 71 7.86 -11.19 0.49
N VAL A 72 8.63 -10.77 -0.51
CA VAL A 72 9.51 -11.64 -1.28
C VAL A 72 10.69 -12.13 -0.44
N GLY A 73 11.29 -11.27 0.37
CA GLY A 73 12.54 -11.57 1.09
C GLY A 73 13.63 -12.00 0.11
N ASP A 74 14.28 -13.12 0.40
CA ASP A 74 15.33 -13.76 -0.40
C ASP A 74 14.80 -14.81 -1.39
N ALA A 75 13.48 -15.05 -1.45
CA ALA A 75 12.92 -16.18 -2.18
C ALA A 75 13.11 -16.11 -3.70
N ALA A 76 13.27 -14.90 -4.25
CA ALA A 76 13.60 -14.71 -5.68
C ALA A 76 15.08 -15.00 -5.99
N ASP A 77 15.93 -15.04 -4.97
CA ASP A 77 17.40 -15.17 -5.08
C ASP A 77 17.89 -16.52 -4.54
N GLY A 78 17.03 -17.56 -4.60
CA GLY A 78 17.34 -18.92 -4.13
C GLY A 78 17.01 -19.20 -2.65
N GLY A 79 16.40 -18.24 -1.96
CA GLY A 79 15.94 -18.37 -0.59
C GLY A 79 14.71 -19.24 -0.38
N SER A 80 14.17 -19.22 0.83
CA SER A 80 13.11 -20.15 1.24
C SER A 80 11.72 -19.78 0.70
N VAL A 81 11.18 -20.60 -0.21
CA VAL A 81 9.78 -20.51 -0.67
C VAL A 81 8.79 -20.78 0.46
N THR A 82 9.15 -21.61 1.44
CA THR A 82 8.34 -21.81 2.65
C THR A 82 8.21 -20.51 3.44
N ALA A 83 9.32 -19.78 3.62
CA ALA A 83 9.30 -18.50 4.32
C ALA A 83 8.49 -17.44 3.54
N LEU A 84 8.56 -17.42 2.20
CA LEU A 84 7.68 -16.60 1.36
C LEU A 84 6.20 -16.94 1.59
N ARG A 85 5.84 -18.23 1.62
CA ARG A 85 4.47 -18.68 1.90
C ARG A 85 4.00 -18.21 3.28
N ASP A 86 4.86 -18.27 4.29
CA ASP A 86 4.52 -17.83 5.65
C ASP A 86 4.28 -16.32 5.71
N ARG A 87 5.16 -15.52 5.09
CA ARG A 87 4.95 -14.07 4.94
C ARG A 87 3.66 -13.76 4.18
N ALA A 88 3.38 -14.46 3.09
CA ALA A 88 2.13 -14.28 2.33
C ALA A 88 0.89 -14.55 3.20
N ARG A 89 0.91 -15.61 4.03
CA ARG A 89 -0.17 -15.91 4.98
C ARG A 89 -0.32 -14.84 6.04
N ALA A 90 0.78 -14.29 6.54
CA ALA A 90 0.76 -13.20 7.51
C ALA A 90 0.12 -11.94 6.90
N PHE A 91 0.51 -11.56 5.68
CA PHE A 91 -0.16 -10.48 4.94
C PHE A 91 -1.66 -10.71 4.74
N LEU A 92 -2.08 -11.91 4.34
CA LEU A 92 -3.51 -12.24 4.21
C LEU A 92 -4.26 -12.12 5.55
N THR A 93 -3.63 -12.51 6.64
CA THR A 93 -4.23 -12.43 7.98
C THR A 93 -4.47 -10.97 8.40
N VAL A 94 -3.57 -10.06 8.05
CA VAL A 94 -3.74 -8.64 8.41
C VAL A 94 -4.76 -7.92 7.52
N THR A 95 -5.01 -8.38 6.28
CA THR A 95 -6.01 -7.78 5.38
C THR A 95 -7.44 -8.25 5.67
N GLN A 96 -7.63 -9.49 6.14
CA GLN A 96 -8.97 -10.06 6.38
C GLN A 96 -9.66 -9.53 7.65
N LYS A 97 -8.90 -9.06 8.65
CA LYS A 97 -9.44 -8.55 9.92
C LYS A 97 -10.10 -7.15 9.84
N GLY A 98 -10.14 -6.54 8.65
CA GLY A 98 -10.65 -5.17 8.44
C GLY A 98 -11.96 -5.06 7.67
N LYS A 99 -12.60 -6.18 7.31
CA LYS A 99 -13.91 -6.16 6.64
C LYS A 99 -15.00 -6.27 7.71
N PRO A 100 -15.93 -5.30 7.84
CA PRO A 100 -17.16 -5.52 8.62
C PRO A 100 -17.97 -6.68 8.06
#